data_AF-A0A930WPA0-F1
#
_entry.id   AF-A0A930WPA0-F1
#
_cell.length_a   1.000
_cell.length_b   1.000
_cell.length_c   1.000
_cell.angle_alpha   90.00
_cell.angle_beta   90.00
_cell.angle_gamma   90.00
#
_symmetry.space_group_name_H-M   'P 1'
#
loop_
_entity.id
_entity.type
_entity.pdbx_description
1 polymer ?
#
loop_
_entity_poly.entity_id
_entity_poly.type
_entity_poly.pdbx_seq_one_letter_code
_entity_poly.pdbx_strand_id
1 'polypeptide(L)'
;MGYLESEENMEPLQEKCLEMAEYFVSFCKQHELLCYLCGGGAIGALRHKGFIPWDDDLDFFMPRKDYEKLIELWPKEADARYVMSNSDEHYLDRNLFVTIRDKETTCVKPYQADLDVPHGLAIDILPLDYYPKSESERKKQVRWALVYSLFRAQTIPEKHGGLMKWGSLFLLGLFPT
;
A
#
# COMPACT_ATOMS: atom_id res chain seq x y z
N MET A 1 -17.47 -18.22 29.44
CA MET A 1 -16.03 -17.99 29.25
C MET A 1 -15.92 -16.58 28.68
N GLY A 2 -15.50 -15.62 29.50
CA GLY A 2 -15.66 -14.20 29.21
C GLY A 2 -14.80 -13.77 28.03
N TYR A 3 -15.40 -13.09 27.06
CA TYR A 3 -14.67 -12.25 26.13
C TYR A 3 -14.22 -11.02 26.92
N LEU A 4 -12.93 -10.98 27.26
CA LEU A 4 -12.26 -9.74 27.58
C LEU A 4 -12.06 -9.02 26.25
N GLU A 5 -13.05 -8.24 25.82
CA GLU A 5 -12.76 -7.08 24.97
C GLU A 5 -12.07 -6.07 25.89
N SER A 6 -10.76 -6.23 26.11
CA SER A 6 -9.98 -5.07 26.51
C SER A 6 -10.06 -4.10 25.35
N GLU A 7 -10.53 -2.87 25.58
CA GLU A 7 -10.28 -1.76 24.66
C GLU A 7 -8.77 -1.74 24.42
N GLU A 8 -8.32 -2.28 23.28
CA GLU A 8 -6.90 -2.33 22.96
C GLU A 8 -6.41 -0.89 22.86
N ASN A 9 -5.41 -0.54 23.68
CA ASN A 9 -4.82 0.78 23.61
C ASN A 9 -4.10 0.90 22.26
N MET A 10 -4.65 1.72 21.36
CA MET A 10 -4.10 1.99 20.02
C MET A 10 -2.90 2.93 20.05
N GLU A 11 -2.64 3.62 21.17
CA GLU A 11 -1.59 4.64 21.25
C GLU A 11 -0.20 4.11 20.85
N PRO A 12 0.29 2.94 21.32
CA PRO A 12 1.62 2.46 20.94
C PRO A 12 1.74 2.16 19.44
N LEU A 13 0.64 1.69 18.83
CA LEU A 13 0.57 1.43 17.40
C LEU A 13 0.62 2.74 16.61
N GLN A 14 -0.21 3.70 17.00
CA GLN A 14 -0.28 5.02 16.37
C GLN A 14 1.04 5.78 16.50
N GLU A 15 1.74 5.66 17.63
CA GLU A 15 3.08 6.22 17.83
C GLU A 15 4.13 5.59 16.91
N LYS A 16 4.02 4.29 16.59
CA LYS A 16 4.90 3.67 15.59
C LYS A 16 4.55 4.09 14.17
N CYS A 17 3.26 4.12 13.82
CA CYS A 17 2.82 4.62 12.52
C CYS A 17 3.26 6.08 12.29
N LEU A 18 3.19 6.93 13.33
CA LEU A 18 3.65 8.31 13.26
C LEU A 18 5.16 8.41 13.05
N GLU A 19 5.97 7.64 13.78
CA GLU A 19 7.42 7.60 13.60
C GLU A 19 7.80 7.23 12.16
N MET A 20 7.16 6.18 11.62
CA MET A 20 7.37 5.75 10.24
C MET A 20 6.98 6.85 9.23
N ALA A 21 5.84 7.51 9.45
CA ALA A 21 5.36 8.60 8.62
C ALA A 21 6.28 9.83 8.65
N GLU A 22 6.78 10.22 9.82
CA GLU A 22 7.73 11.32 9.97
C GLU A 22 9.04 11.03 9.23
N TYR A 23 9.54 9.79 9.34
CA TYR A 23 10.71 9.35 8.58
C TYR A 23 10.47 9.41 7.06
N PHE A 24 9.35 8.85 6.59
CA PHE A 24 8.97 8.87 5.17
C PHE A 24 8.85 10.30 4.62
N VAL A 25 8.17 11.20 5.35
CA VAL A 25 8.02 12.60 4.94
C VAL A 25 9.38 13.32 4.94
N SER A 26 10.27 13.01 5.89
CA SER A 26 11.63 13.55 5.91
C SER A 26 12.44 13.08 4.68
N PHE A 27 12.36 11.80 4.35
CA PHE A 27 12.96 11.23 3.14
C PHE A 27 12.43 11.93 1.89
N CYS A 28 11.11 12.08 1.75
CA CYS A 28 10.52 12.78 0.62
C CYS A 28 11.02 14.23 0.50
N LYS A 29 11.13 14.96 1.62
CA LYS A 29 11.66 16.34 1.62
C LYS A 29 13.12 16.40 1.18
N GLN A 30 13.95 15.47 1.63
CA GLN A 30 15.37 15.40 1.25
C GLN A 30 15.57 15.16 -0.25
N HIS A 31 14.67 14.39 -0.87
CA HIS A 31 14.73 14.01 -2.28
C HIS A 31 13.81 14.83 -3.20
N GLU A 32 13.22 15.91 -2.68
CA GLU A 32 12.27 16.77 -3.40
C GLU A 32 11.10 15.98 -4.02
N LEU A 33 10.61 14.97 -3.31
CA LEU A 33 9.47 14.14 -3.69
C LEU A 33 8.19 14.71 -3.08
N LEU A 34 7.14 14.83 -3.89
CA LEU A 34 5.84 15.27 -3.43
C LEU A 34 5.02 14.10 -2.89
N CYS A 35 4.55 14.23 -1.66
CA CYS A 35 3.61 13.29 -1.02
C CYS A 35 2.48 14.05 -0.32
N TYR A 36 1.31 13.42 -0.24
CA TYR A 36 0.14 13.95 0.44
C TYR A 36 -0.39 12.93 1.43
N LEU A 37 -0.47 13.30 2.71
CA LEU A 37 -1.24 12.51 3.67
C LEU A 37 -2.71 12.44 3.19
N CYS A 38 -3.29 11.25 3.18
CA CYS A 38 -4.67 11.04 2.75
C CYS A 38 -5.44 10.14 3.73
N GLY A 39 -6.63 9.69 3.30
CA GLY A 39 -7.42 8.73 4.07
C GLY A 39 -7.79 9.15 5.49
N GLY A 40 -7.77 8.18 6.40
CA GLY A 40 -8.07 8.34 7.82
C GLY A 40 -7.12 9.30 8.51
N GLY A 41 -5.82 9.23 8.22
CA GLY A 41 -4.79 10.12 8.76
C GLY A 41 -5.04 11.60 8.48
N ALA A 42 -5.40 11.96 7.23
CA ALA A 42 -5.71 13.35 6.88
C ALA A 42 -6.97 13.87 7.59
N ILE A 43 -8.00 13.02 7.70
CA ILE A 43 -9.25 13.36 8.41
C ILE A 43 -8.98 13.50 9.92
N GLY A 44 -8.20 12.59 10.50
CA GLY A 44 -7.77 12.60 11.89
C GLY A 44 -7.05 13.90 12.25
N ALA A 45 -6.04 14.28 11.46
CA ALA A 45 -5.25 15.48 11.69
C ALA A 45 -6.14 16.75 11.80
N LEU A 46 -7.17 16.86 10.96
CA LEU A 46 -8.10 17.99 11.00
C LEU A 46 -9.13 17.87 12.13
N ARG A 47 -9.77 16.70 12.28
CA ARG A 47 -10.92 16.46 13.15
C ARG A 47 -10.53 16.22 14.61
N HIS A 48 -9.54 15.37 14.85
CA HIS A 48 -9.11 14.91 16.18
C HIS A 48 -7.78 15.53 16.63
N LYS A 49 -7.12 16.32 15.76
CA LYS A 49 -5.79 16.90 16.03
C LYS A 49 -4.70 15.83 16.26
N GLY A 50 -4.89 14.68 15.63
CA GLY A 50 -4.06 13.49 15.77
C GLY A 50 -4.73 12.32 15.04
N PHE A 51 -4.42 11.09 15.43
CA PHE A 51 -5.09 9.92 14.88
C PHE A 51 -6.59 9.92 15.20
N ILE A 52 -7.36 9.24 14.35
CA ILE A 52 -8.70 8.81 14.73
C ILE A 52 -8.53 7.67 15.74
N PRO A 53 -9.26 7.63 16.88
CA PRO A 53 -8.95 6.71 17.99
C PRO A 53 -8.89 5.21 17.64
N TRP A 54 -9.65 4.78 16.62
CA TRP A 54 -9.75 3.38 16.19
C TRP A 54 -8.98 3.08 14.90
N ASP A 55 -8.21 4.04 14.39
CA ASP A 55 -7.46 3.94 13.13
C ASP A 55 -6.05 3.40 13.43
N ASP A 56 -5.57 2.52 12.57
CA ASP A 56 -4.39 1.68 12.80
C ASP A 56 -3.27 1.88 11.76
N ASP A 57 -3.51 2.66 10.70
CA ASP A 57 -2.57 2.88 9.61
C ASP A 57 -2.45 4.36 9.18
N LEU A 58 -1.56 4.62 8.22
CA LEU A 58 -1.43 5.90 7.54
C LEU A 58 -1.16 5.70 6.06
N ASP A 59 -1.90 6.45 5.25
CA ASP A 59 -1.82 6.43 3.79
C ASP A 59 -1.24 7.73 3.22
N PHE A 60 -0.47 7.60 2.14
CA PHE A 60 0.06 8.73 1.38
C PHE A 60 -0.21 8.60 -0.11
N PHE A 61 -0.72 9.65 -0.75
CA PHE A 61 -0.70 9.78 -2.21
C PHE A 61 0.62 10.39 -2.69
N MET A 62 1.13 9.88 -3.80
CA MET A 62 2.25 10.48 -4.52
C MET A 62 1.93 10.61 -6.01
N PRO A 63 2.20 11.75 -6.67
CA PRO A 63 2.13 11.82 -8.13
C PRO A 63 2.97 10.71 -8.76
N ARG A 64 2.46 10.06 -9.82
CA ARG A 64 3.13 8.94 -10.49
C ARG A 64 4.64 9.15 -10.68
N LYS A 65 5.05 10.34 -11.14
CA LYS A 65 6.47 10.65 -11.37
C LYS A 65 7.33 10.52 -10.10
N ASP A 66 6.83 11.01 -8.97
CA ASP A 66 7.57 10.97 -7.70
C ASP A 66 7.47 9.60 -7.05
N TYR A 67 6.36 8.89 -7.28
CA TYR A 67 6.20 7.49 -6.88
C TYR A 67 7.23 6.57 -7.53
N GLU A 68 7.47 6.69 -8.85
CA GLU A 68 8.51 5.89 -9.52
C GLU A 68 9.92 6.24 -9.01
N LYS A 69 10.20 7.53 -8.78
CA LYS A 69 11.48 7.95 -8.18
C LYS A 69 11.66 7.38 -6.76
N LEU A 70 10.60 7.34 -5.96
CA LEU A 70 10.63 6.74 -4.63
C LEU A 70 11.09 5.29 -4.71
N ILE A 71 10.50 4.50 -5.63
CA ILE A 71 10.87 3.09 -5.85
C ILE A 71 12.36 2.93 -6.19
N GLU A 72 12.92 3.86 -6.96
CA GLU A 72 14.33 3.81 -7.33
C GLU A 72 15.29 4.24 -6.21
N LEU A 73 14.88 5.20 -5.38
CA LEU A 73 15.74 5.83 -4.36
C LEU A 73 15.69 5.09 -3.02
N TRP A 74 14.51 4.62 -2.61
CA TRP A 74 14.31 4.05 -1.28
C TRP A 74 15.24 2.88 -0.97
N PRO A 75 15.42 1.86 -1.86
CA PRO A 75 16.29 0.73 -1.55
C PRO A 75 17.78 1.10 -1.44
N LYS A 76 18.17 2.30 -1.90
CA LYS A 76 19.57 2.76 -1.95
C LYS A 76 19.91 3.69 -0.80
N GLU A 77 18.96 4.50 -0.36
CA GLU A 77 19.24 5.67 0.49
C GLU A 77 18.42 5.68 1.80
N ALA A 78 17.35 4.88 1.89
CA ALA A 78 16.57 4.79 3.12
C ALA A 78 17.31 4.00 4.21
N ASP A 79 16.90 4.22 5.45
CA ASP A 79 17.34 3.45 6.60
C ASP A 79 16.96 1.99 6.41
N ALA A 80 17.92 1.09 6.63
CA ALA A 80 17.73 -0.34 6.45
C ALA A 80 16.62 -0.92 7.35
N ARG A 81 16.16 -0.22 8.38
CA ARG A 81 14.99 -0.58 9.20
C ARG A 81 13.69 -0.58 8.39
N TYR A 82 13.50 0.39 7.50
CA TYR A 82 12.25 0.58 6.76
C TYR A 82 12.32 -0.04 5.37
N VAL A 83 11.80 -1.26 5.24
CA VAL A 83 11.88 -2.05 4.02
C VAL A 83 10.72 -1.71 3.09
N MET A 84 11.03 -1.34 1.84
CA MET A 84 10.02 -1.20 0.80
C MET A 84 9.58 -2.57 0.29
N SER A 85 8.27 -2.79 0.27
CA SER A 85 7.61 -3.94 -0.33
C SER A 85 6.85 -3.47 -1.56
N ASN A 86 7.25 -3.97 -2.73
CA ASN A 86 6.70 -3.59 -4.03
C ASN A 86 6.57 -4.85 -4.90
N SER A 87 5.36 -5.39 -5.08
CA SER A 87 5.17 -6.54 -5.97
C SER A 87 5.70 -6.29 -7.39
N ASP A 88 6.52 -7.21 -7.89
CA ASP A 88 7.12 -7.26 -9.23
C ASP A 88 7.17 -8.72 -9.77
N GLU A 89 8.04 -9.00 -10.74
CA GLU A 89 8.20 -10.33 -11.35
C GLU A 89 8.93 -11.37 -10.48
N HIS A 90 9.54 -10.94 -9.37
CA HIS A 90 10.35 -11.78 -8.48
C HIS A 90 9.90 -11.72 -7.02
N TYR A 91 9.02 -10.77 -6.69
CA TYR A 91 8.52 -10.55 -5.34
C TYR A 91 7.02 -10.28 -5.38
N LEU A 92 6.27 -10.96 -4.50
CA LEU A 92 4.81 -10.82 -4.40
C LEU A 92 4.41 -10.53 -2.96
N ASP A 93 3.73 -9.40 -2.75
CA ASP A 93 3.12 -9.03 -1.46
C ASP A 93 1.59 -8.91 -1.53
N ARG A 94 0.98 -9.22 -2.69
CA ARG A 94 -0.47 -9.10 -2.93
C ARG A 94 -1.04 -7.68 -2.80
N ASN A 95 -0.21 -6.65 -2.62
CA ASN A 95 -0.64 -5.26 -2.62
C ASN A 95 -0.63 -4.67 -4.04
N LEU A 96 -1.44 -3.64 -4.27
CA LEU A 96 -1.52 -2.93 -5.56
C LEU A 96 -0.56 -1.74 -5.66
N PHE A 97 0.08 -1.42 -4.55
CA PHE A 97 0.87 -0.23 -4.33
C PHE A 97 2.03 -0.56 -3.38
N VAL A 98 2.97 0.37 -3.24
CA VAL A 98 4.13 0.21 -2.36
C VAL A 98 3.68 0.29 -0.91
N THR A 99 4.21 -0.62 -0.09
CA THR A 99 4.17 -0.48 1.37
C THR A 99 5.58 -0.29 1.89
N ILE A 100 5.77 0.60 2.87
CA ILE A 100 7.03 0.75 3.59
C ILE A 100 6.82 0.13 4.97
N ARG A 101 7.66 -0.86 5.31
CA ARG A 101 7.46 -1.72 6.48
C ARG A 101 8.59 -1.60 7.49
N ASP A 102 8.26 -1.49 8.76
CA ASP A 102 9.25 -1.48 9.83
C ASP A 102 9.61 -2.91 10.26
N LYS A 103 10.81 -3.36 9.92
CA LYS A 103 11.28 -4.74 10.23
C LYS A 103 11.54 -5.00 11.71
N GLU A 104 11.54 -3.97 12.56
CA GLU A 104 11.68 -4.10 14.01
C GLU A 104 10.33 -4.31 14.72
N THR A 105 9.23 -4.31 13.96
CA THR A 105 7.87 -4.56 14.45
C THR A 105 7.29 -5.84 13.85
N THR A 106 6.13 -6.28 14.34
CA THR A 106 5.42 -7.43 13.77
C THR A 106 3.92 -7.15 13.65
N CYS A 107 3.40 -7.27 12.43
CA CYS A 107 1.99 -7.21 12.06
C CYS A 107 1.76 -8.16 10.86
N VAL A 108 1.15 -9.30 11.13
CA VAL A 108 0.87 -10.32 10.10
C VAL A 108 -0.55 -10.10 9.56
N LYS A 109 -0.65 -9.60 8.32
CA LYS A 109 -1.94 -9.47 7.64
C LYS A 109 -2.44 -10.85 7.22
N PRO A 110 -3.71 -11.25 7.48
CA PRO A 110 -4.19 -12.60 7.17
C PRO A 110 -4.03 -13.01 5.71
N TYR A 111 -4.17 -12.06 4.78
CA TYR A 111 -4.03 -12.31 3.33
C TYR A 111 -2.57 -12.36 2.86
N GLN A 112 -1.58 -12.16 3.75
CA GLN A 112 -0.14 -12.26 3.46
C GLN A 112 0.54 -13.33 4.32
N ALA A 113 -0.18 -14.01 5.22
CA ALA A 113 0.40 -14.89 6.24
C ALA A 113 1.23 -16.06 5.66
N ASP A 114 0.96 -16.47 4.43
CA ASP A 114 1.66 -17.52 3.69
C ASP A 114 2.82 -17.01 2.81
N LEU A 115 3.08 -15.70 2.82
CA LEU A 115 4.14 -15.08 2.01
C LEU A 115 5.39 -14.81 2.85
N ASP A 116 6.56 -14.99 2.23
CA ASP A 116 7.86 -14.59 2.77
C ASP A 116 8.10 -13.10 2.47
N VAL A 117 7.41 -12.26 3.23
CA VAL A 117 7.51 -10.79 3.17
C VAL A 117 7.85 -10.26 4.56
N PRO A 118 8.42 -9.05 4.68
CA PRO A 118 8.60 -8.40 5.97
C PRO A 118 7.22 -8.17 6.63
N HIS A 119 6.90 -8.92 7.67
CA HIS A 119 5.62 -8.82 8.39
C HIS A 119 5.63 -7.70 9.44
N GLY A 120 6.08 -6.49 9.08
CA GLY A 120 6.09 -5.32 9.96
C GLY A 120 4.84 -4.46 9.86
N LEU A 121 4.69 -3.49 10.77
CA LEU A 121 3.80 -2.35 10.55
C LEU A 121 4.14 -1.68 9.23
N ALA A 122 3.12 -1.17 8.56
CA ALA A 122 3.24 -0.64 7.20
C ALA A 122 2.57 0.74 7.11
N ILE A 123 3.19 1.63 6.35
CA ILE A 123 2.49 2.78 5.75
C ILE A 123 2.28 2.51 4.27
N ASP A 124 1.14 2.94 3.76
CA ASP A 124 0.70 2.65 2.40
C ASP A 124 0.98 3.86 1.50
N ILE A 125 1.72 3.64 0.42
CA ILE A 125 2.09 4.69 -0.53
C ILE A 125 1.35 4.43 -1.83
N LEU A 126 0.32 5.24 -2.12
CA LEU A 126 -0.56 5.08 -3.25
C LEU A 126 -0.15 6.00 -4.41
N PRO A 127 -0.03 5.48 -5.64
CA PRO A 127 0.24 6.32 -6.80
C PRO A 127 -1.01 7.11 -7.19
N LEU A 128 -0.82 8.40 -7.48
CA LEU A 128 -1.82 9.30 -8.03
C LEU A 128 -1.58 9.47 -9.53
N ASP A 129 -2.43 8.80 -10.31
CA ASP A 129 -2.39 8.81 -11.77
C ASP A 129 -3.25 9.92 -12.37
N TYR A 130 -2.90 10.34 -13.59
CA TYR A 130 -3.68 11.30 -14.36
C TYR A 130 -5.07 10.76 -14.68
N TYR A 131 -6.10 11.61 -14.59
CA TYR A 131 -7.47 11.27 -14.98
C TYR A 131 -7.80 11.79 -16.39
N PRO A 132 -8.04 10.90 -17.39
CA PRO A 132 -8.33 11.30 -18.75
C PRO A 132 -9.62 12.10 -18.90
N LYS A 133 -9.57 13.14 -19.74
CA LYS A 133 -10.73 13.99 -20.05
C LYS A 133 -11.80 13.27 -20.89
N SER A 134 -11.39 12.41 -21.84
CA SER A 134 -12.31 11.69 -22.72
C SER A 134 -12.78 10.37 -22.10
N GLU A 135 -14.04 10.01 -22.34
CA GLU A 135 -14.63 8.78 -21.83
C GLU A 135 -13.94 7.52 -22.38
N SER A 136 -13.52 7.53 -23.65
CA SER A 136 -12.82 6.40 -24.28
C SER A 136 -11.48 6.11 -23.59
N GLU A 137 -10.70 7.15 -23.30
CA GLU A 137 -9.42 6.99 -22.61
C GLU A 137 -9.61 6.59 -21.14
N ARG A 138 -10.67 7.05 -20.47
CA ARG A 138 -11.03 6.56 -19.14
C ARG A 138 -11.34 5.06 -19.15
N LYS A 139 -12.15 4.59 -20.10
CA LYS A 139 -12.44 3.14 -20.25
C LYS A 139 -11.18 2.35 -20.51
N LYS A 140 -10.27 2.87 -21.35
CA LYS A 140 -8.96 2.25 -21.62
C LYS A 140 -8.11 2.19 -20.35
N GLN A 141 -8.03 3.29 -19.59
CA GLN A 141 -7.29 3.34 -18.32
C GLN A 141 -7.83 2.33 -17.31
N VAL A 142 -9.16 2.27 -17.12
CA VAL A 142 -9.78 1.28 -16.21
C VAL A 142 -9.44 -0.15 -16.63
N ARG A 143 -9.49 -0.47 -17.92
CA ARG A 143 -9.12 -1.80 -18.42
C ARG A 143 -7.66 -2.12 -18.10
N TRP A 144 -6.75 -1.18 -18.32
CA TRP A 144 -5.33 -1.37 -17.97
C TRP A 144 -5.11 -1.47 -16.47
N ALA A 145 -5.81 -0.70 -15.66
CA ALA A 145 -5.74 -0.76 -14.21
C ALA A 145 -6.19 -2.14 -13.68
N LEU A 146 -7.24 -2.74 -14.27
CA LEU A 146 -7.70 -4.09 -13.92
C LEU A 146 -6.68 -5.17 -14.31
N VAL A 147 -6.04 -5.04 -15.47
CA VAL A 147 -4.97 -5.95 -15.89
C VAL A 147 -3.77 -5.80 -14.96
N TYR A 148 -3.36 -4.56 -14.68
CA TYR A 148 -2.28 -4.25 -13.75
C TYR A 148 -2.57 -4.80 -12.35
N SER A 149 -3.78 -4.62 -11.83
CA SER A 149 -4.16 -5.14 -10.52
C SER A 149 -4.12 -6.66 -10.46
N LEU A 150 -4.53 -7.33 -11.54
CA LEU A 150 -4.46 -8.79 -11.64
C LEU A 150 -3.01 -9.28 -11.55
N PHE A 151 -2.09 -8.68 -12.30
CA PHE A 151 -0.69 -9.10 -12.26
C PHE A 151 0.02 -8.73 -10.97
N ARG A 152 -0.33 -7.58 -10.36
CA ARG A 152 0.27 -7.16 -9.08
C ARG A 152 -0.20 -7.97 -7.89
N ALA A 153 -1.51 -8.15 -7.75
CA ALA A 153 -2.04 -8.88 -6.60
C ALA A 153 -1.96 -10.40 -6.81
N GLN A 154 -1.94 -10.85 -8.06
CA GLN A 154 -2.12 -12.26 -8.45
C GLN A 154 -3.36 -12.92 -7.79
N THR A 155 -4.35 -12.11 -7.41
CA THR A 155 -5.61 -12.57 -6.83
C THR A 155 -6.68 -12.61 -7.91
N ILE A 156 -7.41 -13.72 -7.94
CA ILE A 156 -8.49 -13.91 -8.91
C ILE A 156 -9.75 -13.20 -8.38
N PRO A 157 -10.41 -12.35 -9.17
CA PRO A 157 -11.62 -11.67 -8.71
C PRO A 157 -12.75 -12.67 -8.42
N GLU A 158 -13.16 -12.79 -7.15
CA GLU A 158 -14.17 -13.79 -6.74
C GLU A 158 -15.62 -13.36 -7.03
N LYS A 159 -15.89 -12.05 -7.01
CA LYS A 159 -17.26 -11.49 -7.05
C LYS A 159 -17.71 -11.00 -8.43
N HIS A 160 -16.91 -11.18 -9.48
CA HIS A 160 -17.16 -10.61 -10.82
C HIS A 160 -17.69 -11.61 -11.87
N GLY A 161 -18.19 -12.77 -11.43
CA GLY A 161 -18.80 -13.78 -12.30
C GLY A 161 -17.78 -14.68 -13.03
N GLY A 162 -18.27 -15.79 -13.61
CA GLY A 162 -17.43 -16.85 -14.15
C GLY A 162 -16.52 -16.42 -15.30
N LEU A 163 -16.95 -15.51 -16.17
CA LEU A 163 -16.17 -15.08 -17.33
C LEU A 163 -14.91 -14.30 -16.92
N MET A 164 -15.00 -13.43 -15.91
CA MET A 164 -13.86 -12.69 -15.36
C MET A 164 -12.87 -13.65 -14.68
N LYS A 165 -13.38 -14.64 -13.93
CA LYS A 165 -12.55 -15.69 -13.33
C LYS A 165 -11.75 -16.48 -14.37
N TRP A 166 -12.41 -16.94 -15.44
CA TRP A 166 -11.76 -17.67 -16.54
C TRP A 166 -10.74 -16.81 -17.29
N GLY A 167 -11.08 -15.55 -17.56
CA GLY A 167 -10.15 -14.60 -18.20
C GLY A 167 -8.91 -14.32 -17.35
N SER A 168 -9.08 -14.12 -16.04
CA SER A 168 -7.97 -13.93 -15.11
C SER A 168 -7.07 -15.16 -15.02
N LEU A 169 -7.64 -16.36 -14.94
CA LEU A 169 -6.89 -17.62 -14.95
C LEU A 169 -6.10 -17.80 -16.25
N PHE A 170 -6.71 -17.50 -17.39
CA PHE A 170 -6.04 -17.58 -18.68
C PHE A 170 -4.86 -16.59 -18.77
N LEU A 171 -5.07 -15.33 -18.36
CA LEU A 171 -4.01 -14.31 -18.39
C LEU A 171 -2.86 -14.64 -17.45
N LEU A 172 -3.14 -15.10 -16.23
CA LEU A 172 -2.10 -15.55 -15.30
C LEU A 172 -1.38 -16.81 -15.82
N GLY A 173 -2.07 -17.70 -16.54
CA GLY A 173 -1.44 -18.88 -17.14
C GLY A 173 -0.52 -18.60 -18.34
N LEU A 174 -0.61 -17.42 -18.95
CA LEU A 174 0.27 -17.03 -20.07
C LEU A 174 1.66 -16.58 -19.62
N PHE A 175 1.80 -16.15 -18.36
CA PHE A 175 3.04 -15.64 -17.80
C PHE A 175 3.40 -16.47 -16.58
N PRO A 176 4.52 -17.22 -16.57
CA PRO A 176 4.90 -17.97 -15.38
C PRO A 176 5.12 -16.98 -14.22
N THR A 177 4.36 -17.20 -13.15
CA THR A 177 4.46 -16.53 -11.85
C THR A 177 5.47 -17.21 -10.96
#